data_AF-A0A061RUN0-F1
#
_entry.id   AF-A0A061RUN0-F1
#
_cell.length_a   1.000
_cell.length_b   1.000
_cell.length_c   1.000
_cell.angle_alpha   90.00
_cell.angle_beta   90.00
_cell.angle_gamma   90.00
#
_symmetry.space_group_name_H-M   'P 1'
#
loop_
_entity.id
_entity.type
_entity.pdbx_description
1 polymer ?
#
loop_
_entity_poly.entity_id
_entity_poly.type
_entity_poly.pdbx_seq_one_letter_code
_entity_poly.pdbx_strand_id
1 'polypeptide(L)'
;MVGSVEQPQLASVKAALAANSEAECKSRIDLRSDTVTQPTLEMRAAMALAEVGDDVFGDDPTVISLEREAAALFQKDAAIFVPSGTMANLIAIMVHCDSRGSEMILGDKSHIHIYEQGGCSQIAAVHPRALPNLPDGTIDLSAVEDAVREPNDHFPTTRLLCLENTHNKCGGRVLTRDYMRRAAETARAHGLVLHLDGARVVNAAVALGETPAAMVEHADSASVCLSKGLGALHWLGAAGQRRVRPQGSPGAQGAGRRDEAGRVHRRGGALRPRRRAMPAEDGPRQRKAPCGRAV
;
A
#
# COMPACT_ATOMS: atom_id res chain seq x y z
N MET A 1 -6.53 21.39 -25.92
CA MET A 1 -5.43 21.45 -26.89
C MET A 1 -4.16 21.25 -26.09
N VAL A 2 -3.58 20.06 -26.13
CA VAL A 2 -2.30 19.79 -25.45
C VAL A 2 -1.23 20.45 -26.30
N GLY A 3 -0.57 21.48 -25.75
CA GLY A 3 0.53 22.15 -26.42
C GLY A 3 1.64 21.15 -26.65
N SER A 4 1.94 20.89 -27.93
CA SER A 4 3.19 20.24 -28.31
C SER A 4 4.33 21.10 -27.78
N VAL A 5 5.06 20.63 -26.77
CA VAL A 5 6.35 21.20 -26.37
C VAL A 5 7.15 21.37 -27.67
N GLU A 6 7.50 22.61 -28.00
CA GLU A 6 8.21 22.88 -29.24
C GLU A 6 9.51 22.07 -29.25
N GLN A 7 9.69 21.24 -30.28
CA GLN A 7 10.86 20.39 -30.50
C GLN A 7 12.25 21.06 -30.29
N PRO A 8 12.46 22.38 -30.48
CA PRO A 8 13.75 23.04 -30.27
C PRO A 8 14.23 23.06 -28.81
N GLN A 9 13.34 23.20 -27.83
CA GLN A 9 13.71 23.27 -26.40
C GLN A 9 14.19 21.91 -25.88
N LEU A 10 13.48 20.84 -26.26
CA LEU A 10 13.86 19.46 -25.91
C LEU A 10 15.22 19.08 -26.52
N ALA A 11 15.49 19.51 -27.76
CA ALA A 11 16.78 19.26 -28.43
C ALA A 11 17.94 19.98 -27.72
N SER A 12 17.74 21.24 -27.31
CA SER A 12 18.75 22.02 -26.59
C SER A 12 19.07 21.43 -25.21
N VAL A 13 18.06 21.01 -24.45
CA VAL A 13 18.24 20.36 -23.13
C VAL A 13 18.92 19.00 -23.29
N LYS A 14 18.50 18.18 -24.26
CA LYS A 14 19.16 16.88 -24.55
C LYS A 14 20.64 17.08 -24.92
N ALA A 15 20.98 18.10 -25.72
CA ALA A 15 22.36 18.40 -26.09
C ALA A 15 23.23 18.82 -24.88
N ALA A 16 22.71 19.68 -24.00
CA ALA A 16 23.40 20.09 -22.78
C ALA A 16 23.63 18.92 -21.81
N LEU A 17 22.65 18.01 -21.68
CA LEU A 17 22.76 16.82 -20.85
C LEU A 17 23.72 15.78 -21.44
N ALA A 18 23.74 15.62 -22.76
CA ALA A 18 24.67 14.72 -23.45
C ALA A 18 26.13 15.15 -23.27
N ALA A 19 26.42 16.45 -23.38
CA ALA A 19 27.75 17.01 -23.18
C ALA A 19 28.31 16.75 -21.76
N ASN A 20 27.44 16.69 -20.75
CA ASN A 20 27.83 16.33 -19.37
C ASN A 20 27.92 14.82 -19.14
N SER A 21 27.19 14.01 -19.91
CA SER A 21 27.15 12.54 -19.78
C SER A 21 28.41 11.87 -20.32
N GLU A 22 29.07 12.43 -21.34
CA GLU A 22 30.31 11.88 -21.89
C GLU A 22 31.47 11.91 -20.87
N ALA A 23 31.37 12.75 -19.83
CA ALA A 23 32.37 12.85 -18.77
C ALA A 23 32.20 11.83 -17.62
N GLU A 24 31.07 11.11 -17.51
CA GLU A 24 30.73 10.30 -16.32
C GLU A 24 30.20 8.88 -16.61
N CYS A 25 30.60 8.25 -17.73
CA CYS A 25 30.39 6.82 -17.91
C CYS A 25 31.36 6.02 -17.00
N LYS A 26 31.02 5.90 -15.71
CA LYS A 26 31.73 5.04 -14.77
C LYS A 26 31.51 3.58 -15.14
N SER A 27 32.61 2.90 -15.42
CA SER A 27 32.77 1.48 -15.78
C SER A 27 32.38 0.47 -14.67
N ARG A 28 31.30 0.70 -13.93
CA ARG A 28 30.89 -0.14 -12.79
C ARG A 28 29.65 -0.96 -13.12
N ILE A 29 29.82 -2.28 -13.22
CA ILE A 29 28.71 -3.23 -13.30
C ILE A 29 28.12 -3.40 -11.89
N ASP A 30 26.87 -2.96 -11.70
CA ASP A 30 26.18 -3.01 -10.40
C ASP A 30 25.00 -4.00 -10.45
N LEU A 31 25.21 -5.19 -9.88
CA LEU A 31 24.21 -6.28 -9.86
C LEU A 31 23.50 -6.42 -8.51
N ARG A 32 23.59 -5.40 -7.64
CA ARG A 32 23.01 -5.47 -6.29
C ARG A 32 21.48 -5.47 -6.32
N SER A 33 20.88 -4.64 -7.17
CA SER A 33 19.43 -4.50 -7.30
C SER A 33 19.09 -3.67 -8.55
N ASP A 34 17.88 -3.82 -9.07
CA ASP A 34 17.29 -2.94 -10.07
C ASP A 34 16.92 -1.54 -9.54
N THR A 35 17.07 -1.29 -8.23
CA THR A 35 16.92 0.05 -7.64
C THR A 35 18.10 0.99 -7.94
N VAL A 36 19.21 0.47 -8.47
CA VAL A 36 20.40 1.28 -8.81
C VAL A 36 20.30 1.93 -10.18
N THR A 37 19.17 1.76 -10.88
CA THR A 37 18.90 2.38 -12.18
C THR A 37 18.99 3.90 -12.07
N GLN A 38 19.43 4.53 -13.15
CA GLN A 38 19.51 5.98 -13.25
C GLN A 38 18.62 6.47 -14.40
N PRO A 39 18.02 7.66 -14.25
CA PRO A 39 17.21 8.25 -15.32
C PRO A 39 18.01 8.38 -16.61
N THR A 40 17.37 7.98 -17.71
CA THR A 40 17.90 8.18 -19.06
C THR A 40 17.99 9.68 -19.37
N LEU A 41 18.75 10.04 -20.41
CA LEU A 41 18.81 11.44 -20.87
C LEU A 41 17.43 12.01 -21.22
N GLU A 42 16.56 11.17 -21.79
CA GLU A 42 15.18 11.54 -22.08
C GLU A 42 14.36 11.80 -20.82
N MET A 43 14.45 10.94 -19.81
CA MET A 43 13.79 11.16 -18.52
C MET A 43 14.28 12.44 -17.85
N ARG A 44 15.61 12.70 -17.88
CA ARG A 44 16.20 13.93 -17.33
C ARG A 44 15.69 15.18 -18.05
N ALA A 45 15.58 15.13 -19.37
CA ALA A 45 15.03 16.22 -20.14
C ALA A 45 13.53 16.43 -19.88
N ALA A 46 12.75 15.35 -19.79
CA ALA A 46 11.33 15.40 -19.46
C ALA A 46 11.10 16.00 -18.06
N MET A 47 11.90 15.61 -17.07
CA MET A 47 11.84 16.21 -15.73
C MET A 47 12.16 17.71 -15.74
N ALA A 48 13.18 18.13 -16.48
CA ALA A 48 13.60 19.54 -16.54
C ALA A 48 12.55 20.44 -17.22
N LEU A 49 11.68 19.86 -18.05
CA LEU A 49 10.66 20.56 -18.83
C LEU A 49 9.23 20.30 -18.34
N ALA A 50 9.05 19.54 -17.25
CA ALA A 50 7.74 19.17 -16.75
C ALA A 50 6.95 20.43 -16.31
N GLU A 51 5.69 20.49 -16.72
CA GLU A 51 4.75 21.46 -16.16
C GLU A 51 4.38 21.00 -14.75
N VAL A 52 4.53 21.89 -13.77
CA VAL A 52 4.33 21.55 -12.35
C VAL A 52 3.34 22.49 -11.70
N GLY A 53 2.74 22.05 -10.60
CA GLY A 53 1.79 22.79 -9.81
C GLY A 53 1.85 22.39 -8.33
N ASP A 54 0.79 22.70 -7.59
CA ASP A 54 0.63 22.24 -6.22
C ASP A 54 -0.27 21.00 -6.18
N ASP A 55 0.35 19.84 -5.91
CA ASP A 55 -0.34 18.55 -5.84
C ASP A 55 -1.37 18.48 -4.71
N VAL A 56 -1.18 19.23 -3.61
CA VAL A 56 -2.15 19.27 -2.50
C VAL A 56 -3.46 19.93 -2.94
N PHE A 57 -3.40 20.91 -3.85
CA PHE A 57 -4.58 21.53 -4.45
C PHE A 57 -5.11 20.78 -5.68
N GLY A 58 -4.38 19.77 -6.16
CA GLY A 58 -4.74 19.00 -7.34
C GLY A 58 -4.53 19.75 -8.65
N ASP A 59 -3.55 20.66 -8.69
CA ASP A 59 -3.25 21.52 -9.84
C ASP A 59 -1.88 21.21 -10.49
N ASP A 60 -1.22 20.11 -10.12
CA ASP A 60 0.00 19.64 -10.81
C ASP A 60 -0.37 18.81 -12.06
N PRO A 61 -0.19 19.36 -13.29
CA PRO A 61 -0.66 18.69 -14.51
C PRO A 61 0.15 17.43 -14.83
N THR A 62 1.42 17.36 -14.45
CA THR A 62 2.27 16.20 -14.70
C THR A 62 1.88 15.03 -13.81
N VAL A 63 1.60 15.28 -12.52
CA VAL A 63 1.11 14.25 -11.59
C VAL A 63 -0.26 13.72 -12.04
N ILE A 64 -1.19 14.61 -12.39
CA ILE A 64 -2.52 14.21 -12.87
C ILE A 64 -2.42 13.35 -14.14
N SER A 65 -1.55 13.72 -15.08
CA SER A 65 -1.35 12.91 -16.30
C SER A 65 -0.78 11.53 -15.97
N LEU A 66 0.23 11.47 -15.09
CA LEU A 66 0.83 10.22 -14.65
C LEU A 66 -0.20 9.30 -14.00
N GLU A 67 -1.01 9.81 -13.09
CA GLU A 67 -2.05 9.03 -12.39
C GLU A 67 -3.14 8.56 -13.35
N ARG A 68 -3.55 9.39 -14.32
CA ARG A 68 -4.53 9.00 -15.34
C ARG A 68 -3.97 7.91 -16.25
N GLU A 69 -2.73 8.04 -16.69
CA GLU A 69 -2.06 7.04 -17.53
C GLU A 69 -1.87 5.72 -16.79
N ALA A 70 -1.50 5.79 -15.51
CA ALA A 70 -1.42 4.65 -14.62
C ALA A 70 -2.76 3.91 -14.49
N ALA A 71 -3.82 4.64 -14.15
CA ALA A 71 -5.16 4.10 -14.01
C ALA A 71 -5.60 3.42 -15.33
N ALA A 72 -5.35 4.05 -16.48
CA ALA A 72 -5.66 3.48 -17.79
C ALA A 72 -4.83 2.22 -18.11
N LEU A 73 -3.51 2.25 -17.88
CA LEU A 73 -2.59 1.14 -18.17
C LEU A 73 -2.92 -0.11 -17.36
N PHE A 74 -3.30 0.08 -16.09
CA PHE A 74 -3.64 -1.00 -15.17
C PHE A 74 -5.15 -1.30 -15.12
N GLN A 75 -5.95 -0.58 -15.90
CA GLN A 75 -7.42 -0.67 -15.92
C GLN A 75 -8.03 -0.59 -14.51
N LYS A 76 -7.58 0.38 -13.73
CA LYS A 76 -8.13 0.74 -12.42
C LYS A 76 -8.87 2.07 -12.51
N ASP A 77 -9.78 2.30 -11.57
CA ASP A 77 -10.60 3.52 -11.57
C ASP A 77 -9.77 4.78 -11.29
N ALA A 78 -8.71 4.64 -10.47
CA ALA A 78 -7.82 5.73 -10.12
C ALA A 78 -6.40 5.22 -9.80
N ALA A 79 -5.45 6.16 -9.76
CA ALA A 79 -4.11 5.94 -9.26
C ALA A 79 -3.70 7.14 -8.40
N ILE A 80 -2.68 6.96 -7.57
CA ILE A 80 -2.08 8.00 -6.74
C ILE A 80 -0.56 7.88 -6.80
N PHE A 81 0.12 8.98 -7.12
CA PHE A 81 1.57 9.06 -7.07
C PHE A 81 2.05 9.13 -5.61
N VAL A 82 3.07 8.36 -5.26
CA VAL A 82 3.62 8.35 -3.89
C VAL A 82 5.14 8.33 -3.91
N PRO A 83 5.82 8.75 -2.82
CA PRO A 83 7.28 8.79 -2.78
C PRO A 83 7.96 7.42 -2.72
N SER A 84 7.29 6.37 -2.22
CA SER A 84 7.89 5.04 -2.07
C SER A 84 6.87 3.90 -2.11
N GLY A 85 7.33 2.68 -2.43
CA GLY A 85 6.50 1.47 -2.38
C GLY A 85 6.07 1.12 -0.97
N THR A 86 6.95 1.35 0.01
CA THR A 86 6.60 1.21 1.41
C THR A 86 5.44 2.14 1.78
N MET A 87 5.41 3.37 1.28
CA MET A 87 4.26 4.25 1.48
C MET A 87 3.02 3.75 0.71
N ALA A 88 3.19 3.28 -0.52
CA ALA A 88 2.09 2.73 -1.33
C ALA A 88 1.39 1.56 -0.61
N ASN A 89 2.18 0.59 -0.15
CA ASN A 89 1.68 -0.59 0.57
C ASN A 89 1.06 -0.18 1.92
N LEU A 90 1.70 0.73 2.67
CA LEU A 90 1.16 1.22 3.94
C LEU A 90 -0.18 1.94 3.76
N ILE A 91 -0.31 2.81 2.75
CA ILE A 91 -1.58 3.46 2.42
C ILE A 91 -2.63 2.42 2.07
N ALA A 92 -2.31 1.43 1.22
CA ALA A 92 -3.25 0.37 0.86
C ALA A 92 -3.73 -0.41 2.09
N ILE A 93 -2.82 -0.75 3.01
CA ILE A 93 -3.16 -1.40 4.27
C ILE A 93 -4.08 -0.51 5.11
N MET A 94 -3.77 0.77 5.28
CA MET A 94 -4.59 1.71 6.06
C MET A 94 -5.99 1.93 5.45
N VAL A 95 -6.10 1.92 4.13
CA VAL A 95 -7.38 2.08 3.42
C VAL A 95 -8.26 0.84 3.58
N HIS A 96 -7.68 -0.36 3.47
CA HIS A 96 -8.45 -1.62 3.52
C HIS A 96 -8.65 -2.16 4.93
N CYS A 97 -7.80 -1.77 5.87
CA CYS A 97 -7.93 -2.02 7.29
C CYS A 97 -8.39 -0.74 8.01
N ASP A 98 -9.63 -0.34 7.72
CA ASP A 98 -10.26 0.91 8.19
C ASP A 98 -10.52 0.97 9.71
N SER A 99 -10.25 -0.10 10.45
CA SER A 99 -10.41 -0.18 11.90
C SER A 99 -9.14 -0.66 12.61
N ARG A 100 -8.85 -0.06 13.77
CA ARG A 100 -7.79 -0.57 14.67
C ARG A 100 -8.15 -1.98 15.14
N GLY A 101 -7.15 -2.86 15.21
CA GLY A 101 -7.39 -4.27 15.53
C GLY A 101 -7.84 -5.11 14.31
N SER A 102 -7.76 -4.54 13.10
CA SER A 102 -7.81 -5.35 11.88
C SER A 102 -6.57 -6.24 11.78
N GLU A 103 -6.71 -7.33 11.04
CA GLU A 103 -5.64 -8.24 10.68
C GLU A 103 -5.51 -8.34 9.16
N MET A 104 -4.27 -8.45 8.69
CA MET A 104 -3.95 -8.79 7.31
C MET A 104 -3.21 -10.14 7.25
N ILE A 105 -3.57 -10.97 6.27
CA ILE A 105 -2.85 -12.19 5.91
C ILE A 105 -1.84 -11.85 4.82
N LEU A 106 -0.61 -12.34 4.96
CA LEU A 106 0.47 -12.13 3.99
C LEU A 106 1.51 -13.24 4.07
N GLY A 107 2.38 -13.30 3.07
CA GLY A 107 3.49 -14.23 3.05
C GLY A 107 4.60 -13.86 4.06
N ASP A 108 5.17 -14.86 4.73
CA ASP A 108 6.29 -14.71 5.68
C ASP A 108 7.57 -14.17 5.04
N LYS A 109 7.67 -14.25 3.70
CA LYS A 109 8.78 -13.74 2.91
C LYS A 109 8.45 -12.46 2.13
N SER A 110 7.25 -11.91 2.30
CA SER A 110 6.82 -10.72 1.57
C SER A 110 7.56 -9.46 2.01
N HIS A 111 7.66 -8.48 1.11
CA HIS A 111 8.31 -7.20 1.36
C HIS A 111 7.63 -6.43 2.49
N ILE A 112 6.30 -6.38 2.47
CA ILE A 112 5.47 -5.79 3.54
C ILE A 112 5.83 -6.37 4.90
N HIS A 113 6.07 -7.69 4.99
CA HIS A 113 6.40 -8.33 6.25
C HIS A 113 7.85 -8.05 6.72
N ILE A 114 8.82 -8.20 5.82
CA ILE A 114 10.25 -8.22 6.19
C ILE A 114 10.89 -6.83 6.11
N TYR A 115 10.59 -6.04 5.08
CA TYR A 115 11.39 -4.90 4.66
C TYR A 115 10.74 -3.54 4.91
N GLU A 116 9.57 -3.50 5.55
CA GLU A 116 8.82 -2.26 5.81
C GLU A 116 8.78 -1.86 7.28
N GLN A 117 9.76 -2.32 8.06
CA GLN A 117 9.94 -1.95 9.48
C GLN A 117 8.71 -2.25 10.35
N GLY A 118 7.83 -3.16 9.95
CA GLY A 118 6.57 -3.41 10.65
C GLY A 118 5.62 -2.19 10.65
N GLY A 119 5.67 -1.35 9.62
CA GLY A 119 4.84 -0.15 9.50
C GLY A 119 3.34 -0.42 9.61
N CYS A 120 2.88 -1.60 9.15
CA CYS A 120 1.51 -2.08 9.35
C CYS A 120 1.10 -2.10 10.84
N SER A 121 1.97 -2.60 11.72
CA SER A 121 1.72 -2.63 13.16
C SER A 121 1.93 -1.26 13.80
N GLN A 122 3.02 -0.57 13.44
CA GLN A 122 3.43 0.68 14.10
C GLN A 122 2.51 1.86 13.77
N ILE A 123 2.11 1.98 12.50
CA ILE A 123 1.39 3.14 11.97
C ILE A 123 -0.08 2.80 11.73
N ALA A 124 -0.35 1.69 11.03
CA ALA A 124 -1.71 1.31 10.67
C ALA A 124 -2.48 0.60 11.81
N ALA A 125 -1.80 0.18 12.88
CA ALA A 125 -2.38 -0.61 13.97
C ALA A 125 -3.11 -1.88 13.48
N VAL A 126 -2.50 -2.52 12.48
CA VAL A 126 -2.94 -3.78 11.86
C VAL A 126 -2.07 -4.91 12.36
N HIS A 127 -2.69 -6.02 12.74
CA HIS A 127 -2.00 -7.24 13.13
C HIS A 127 -1.59 -8.05 11.88
N PRO A 128 -0.30 -8.37 11.68
CA PRO A 128 0.13 -9.21 10.57
C PRO A 128 -0.02 -10.70 10.93
N ARG A 129 -0.72 -11.47 10.09
CA ARG A 129 -0.78 -12.93 10.14
C ARG A 129 0.03 -13.51 8.99
N ALA A 130 1.30 -13.78 9.26
CA ALA A 130 2.22 -14.33 8.27
C ALA A 130 1.98 -15.82 8.03
N LEU A 131 1.91 -16.22 6.75
CA LEU A 131 1.81 -17.61 6.30
C LEU A 131 3.05 -17.98 5.48
N PRO A 132 3.51 -19.24 5.53
CA PRO A 132 4.70 -19.65 4.79
C PRO A 132 4.50 -19.50 3.28
N ASN A 133 5.40 -18.77 2.63
CA ASN A 133 5.46 -18.76 1.16
C ASN A 133 6.06 -20.07 0.64
N LEU A 134 5.39 -20.64 -0.38
CA LEU A 134 5.90 -21.76 -1.18
C LEU A 134 7.09 -21.31 -2.05
N PRO A 135 7.93 -22.25 -2.55
CA PRO A 135 9.11 -21.91 -3.34
C PRO A 135 8.84 -21.13 -4.64
N ASP A 136 7.62 -21.21 -5.16
CA ASP A 136 7.15 -20.46 -6.34
C ASP A 136 6.61 -19.06 -6.00
N GLY A 137 6.70 -18.64 -4.72
CA GLY A 137 6.22 -17.35 -4.25
C GLY A 137 4.75 -17.33 -3.83
N THR A 138 3.98 -18.38 -4.13
CA THR A 138 2.58 -18.47 -3.72
C THR A 138 2.43 -18.72 -2.21
N ILE A 139 1.21 -18.56 -1.72
CA ILE A 139 0.73 -19.05 -0.43
C ILE A 139 -0.32 -20.13 -0.72
N ASP A 140 -0.32 -21.22 0.06
CA ASP A 140 -1.38 -22.22 -0.01
C ASP A 140 -2.73 -21.58 0.35
N LEU A 141 -3.69 -21.63 -0.58
CA LEU A 141 -5.00 -21.00 -0.38
C LEU A 141 -5.82 -21.66 0.72
N SER A 142 -5.62 -22.96 0.97
CA SER A 142 -6.26 -23.62 2.13
C SER A 142 -5.75 -23.05 3.45
N ALA A 143 -4.45 -22.75 3.54
CA ALA A 143 -3.87 -22.09 4.70
C ALA A 143 -4.37 -20.63 4.85
N VAL A 144 -4.73 -19.96 3.76
CA VAL A 144 -5.39 -18.65 3.80
C VAL A 144 -6.79 -18.76 4.39
N GLU A 145 -7.58 -19.74 3.95
CA GLU A 145 -8.94 -20.00 4.46
C GLU A 145 -8.91 -20.30 5.97
N ASP A 146 -8.03 -21.22 6.39
CA ASP A 146 -7.80 -21.55 7.81
C ASP A 146 -7.25 -20.37 8.63
N ALA A 147 -6.66 -19.38 7.94
CA ALA A 147 -6.14 -18.16 8.56
C ALA A 147 -7.18 -17.07 8.77
N VAL A 148 -8.40 -17.21 8.25
CA VAL A 148 -9.48 -16.26 8.52
C VAL A 148 -10.03 -16.49 9.92
N ARG A 149 -10.07 -15.44 10.74
CA ARG A 149 -10.62 -15.55 12.11
C ARG A 149 -12.13 -15.44 12.09
N GLU A 150 -12.79 -16.33 12.84
CA GLU A 150 -14.21 -16.23 13.11
C GLU A 150 -14.52 -14.98 13.97
N PRO A 151 -15.74 -14.42 13.88
CA PRO A 151 -16.16 -13.31 14.75
C PRO A 151 -16.12 -13.71 16.23
N ASN A 152 -15.14 -13.18 16.97
CA ASN A 152 -14.95 -13.43 18.40
C ASN A 152 -14.22 -12.25 19.05
N ASP A 153 -14.68 -11.84 20.24
CA ASP A 153 -14.13 -10.67 20.97
C ASP A 153 -12.64 -10.81 21.34
N HIS A 154 -12.08 -12.03 21.33
CA HIS A 154 -10.67 -12.28 21.59
C HIS A 154 -9.77 -12.12 20.36
N PHE A 155 -10.34 -12.01 19.16
CA PHE A 155 -9.60 -12.04 17.90
C PHE A 155 -9.62 -10.68 17.17
N PRO A 156 -8.51 -10.27 16.53
CA PRO A 156 -8.55 -9.23 15.52
C PRO A 156 -9.41 -9.66 14.33
N THR A 157 -9.94 -8.67 13.60
CA THR A 157 -10.79 -8.95 12.44
C THR A 157 -9.94 -9.09 11.18
N THR A 158 -9.88 -10.27 10.58
CA THR A 158 -9.20 -10.48 9.29
C THR A 158 -9.94 -9.70 8.19
N ARG A 159 -9.22 -8.81 7.48
CA ARG A 159 -9.82 -7.92 6.46
C ARG A 159 -9.10 -7.97 5.11
N LEU A 160 -7.81 -8.27 5.10
CA LEU A 160 -6.95 -8.04 3.95
C LEU A 160 -6.07 -9.26 3.68
N LEU A 161 -5.97 -9.67 2.41
CA LEU A 161 -4.97 -10.58 1.91
C LEU A 161 -3.98 -9.79 1.03
N CYS A 162 -2.71 -9.81 1.42
CA CYS A 162 -1.62 -9.18 0.67
C CYS A 162 -0.78 -10.24 -0.06
N LEU A 163 -0.60 -10.09 -1.37
CA LEU A 163 0.29 -10.92 -2.19
C LEU A 163 1.40 -10.05 -2.81
N GLU A 164 2.48 -10.67 -3.31
CA GLU A 164 3.60 -9.96 -3.94
C GLU A 164 3.92 -10.56 -5.32
N ASN A 165 3.88 -9.75 -6.40
CA ASN A 165 4.15 -10.20 -7.77
C ASN A 165 4.98 -9.18 -8.58
N THR A 166 6.21 -9.51 -9.01
CA THR A 166 6.95 -10.75 -8.72
C THR A 166 7.41 -10.85 -7.27
N HIS A 167 7.47 -12.06 -6.73
CA HIS A 167 7.90 -12.30 -5.35
C HIS A 167 9.44 -12.25 -5.20
N ASN A 168 9.94 -11.21 -4.53
CA ASN A 168 11.35 -10.86 -4.38
C ASN A 168 12.15 -11.95 -3.67
N LYS A 169 11.79 -12.29 -2.42
CA LYS A 169 12.55 -13.24 -1.60
C LYS A 169 12.49 -14.70 -2.07
N CYS A 170 11.59 -15.01 -3.01
CA CYS A 170 11.51 -16.32 -3.66
C CYS A 170 12.29 -16.37 -4.99
N GLY A 171 13.04 -15.31 -5.32
CA GLY A 171 13.90 -15.24 -6.50
C GLY A 171 13.23 -14.60 -7.72
N GLY A 172 12.38 -13.60 -7.50
CA GLY A 172 11.64 -12.93 -8.58
C GLY A 172 10.58 -13.82 -9.23
N ARG A 173 9.93 -14.69 -8.43
CA ARG A 173 8.93 -15.63 -8.95
C ARG A 173 7.66 -14.93 -9.38
N VAL A 174 7.07 -15.43 -10.45
CA VAL A 174 5.84 -14.88 -11.01
C VAL A 174 4.66 -15.67 -10.48
N LEU A 175 3.72 -14.96 -9.84
CA LEU A 175 2.40 -15.51 -9.54
C LEU A 175 1.58 -15.47 -10.83
N THR A 176 1.07 -16.61 -11.27
CA THR A 176 0.29 -16.71 -12.50
C THR A 176 -1.05 -16.01 -12.38
N ARG A 177 -1.64 -15.62 -13.52
CA ARG A 177 -2.99 -15.04 -13.56
C ARG A 177 -4.04 -16.00 -12.96
N ASP A 178 -3.92 -17.30 -13.21
CA ASP A 178 -4.79 -18.30 -12.61
C ASP A 178 -4.69 -18.33 -11.07
N TYR A 179 -3.47 -18.29 -10.52
CA TYR A 179 -3.29 -18.22 -9.07
C TYR A 179 -3.91 -16.94 -8.50
N MET A 180 -3.66 -15.78 -9.13
CA MET A 180 -4.25 -14.51 -8.71
C MET A 180 -5.78 -14.54 -8.74
N ARG A 181 -6.38 -15.19 -9.74
CA ARG A 181 -7.82 -15.42 -9.83
C ARG A 181 -8.33 -16.24 -8.65
N ARG A 182 -7.71 -17.41 -8.40
CA ARG A 182 -8.10 -18.30 -7.28
C ARG A 182 -7.93 -17.62 -5.93
N ALA A 183 -6.83 -16.87 -5.72
CA ALA A 183 -6.61 -16.13 -4.49
C ALA A 183 -7.67 -15.04 -4.26
N ALA A 184 -8.08 -14.32 -5.32
CA ALA A 184 -9.15 -13.34 -5.24
C ALA A 184 -10.53 -13.99 -4.96
N GLU A 185 -10.79 -15.17 -5.52
CA GLU A 185 -12.00 -15.95 -5.23
C GLU A 185 -12.03 -16.38 -3.76
N THR A 186 -10.93 -16.94 -3.24
CA THR A 186 -10.77 -17.28 -1.82
C THR A 186 -10.95 -16.04 -0.93
N ALA A 187 -10.28 -14.93 -1.21
CA ALA A 187 -10.42 -13.69 -0.44
C ALA A 187 -11.89 -13.23 -0.40
N ARG A 188 -12.56 -13.18 -1.56
CA ARG A 188 -13.96 -12.75 -1.66
C ARG A 188 -14.92 -13.68 -0.93
N ALA A 189 -14.70 -14.99 -0.98
CA ALA A 189 -15.52 -15.97 -0.27
C ALA A 189 -15.53 -15.73 1.25
N HIS A 190 -14.44 -15.17 1.79
CA HIS A 190 -14.28 -14.83 3.21
C HIS A 190 -14.46 -13.34 3.50
N GLY A 191 -14.95 -12.54 2.55
CA GLY A 191 -15.17 -11.11 2.73
C GLY A 191 -13.89 -10.28 2.88
N LEU A 192 -12.76 -10.80 2.43
CA LEU A 192 -11.47 -10.11 2.43
C LEU A 192 -11.26 -9.29 1.16
N VAL A 193 -10.47 -8.23 1.30
CA VAL A 193 -9.92 -7.46 0.17
C VAL A 193 -8.58 -8.06 -0.26
N LEU A 194 -8.27 -8.05 -1.56
CA LEU A 194 -6.96 -8.43 -2.09
C LEU A 194 -6.12 -7.21 -2.45
N HIS A 195 -4.97 -7.02 -1.79
CA HIS A 195 -3.94 -6.08 -2.21
C HIS A 195 -2.75 -6.82 -2.84
N LEU A 196 -2.26 -6.29 -3.96
CA LEU A 196 -1.05 -6.79 -4.60
C LEU A 196 0.11 -5.80 -4.42
N ASP A 197 1.16 -6.21 -3.72
CA ASP A 197 2.48 -5.59 -3.87
C ASP A 197 3.02 -5.94 -5.26
N GLY A 198 2.77 -5.03 -6.19
CA GLY A 198 3.11 -5.15 -7.60
C GLY A 198 4.41 -4.44 -7.93
N ALA A 199 5.36 -4.38 -6.98
CA ALA A 199 6.62 -3.66 -7.15
C ALA A 199 7.33 -3.95 -8.49
N ARG A 200 7.21 -5.19 -8.98
CA ARG A 200 7.75 -5.63 -10.26
C ARG A 200 6.69 -6.29 -11.13
N VAL A 201 5.45 -5.84 -11.05
CA VAL A 201 4.32 -6.46 -11.77
C VAL A 201 4.50 -6.38 -13.29
N VAL A 202 5.19 -5.36 -13.81
CA VAL A 202 5.50 -5.26 -15.24
C VAL A 202 6.50 -6.34 -15.67
N ASN A 203 7.46 -6.73 -14.82
CA ASN A 203 8.32 -7.88 -15.09
C ASN A 203 7.51 -9.18 -15.16
N ALA A 204 6.51 -9.34 -14.30
CA ALA A 204 5.60 -10.49 -14.33
C ALA A 204 4.78 -10.53 -15.64
N ALA A 205 4.25 -9.38 -16.07
CA ALA A 205 3.52 -9.24 -17.33
C ALA A 205 4.39 -9.67 -18.52
N VAL A 206 5.62 -9.15 -18.60
CA VAL A 206 6.58 -9.51 -19.66
C VAL A 206 6.92 -11.01 -19.62
N ALA A 207 7.17 -11.57 -18.44
CA ALA A 207 7.52 -12.98 -18.30
C ALA A 207 6.41 -13.95 -18.74
N LEU A 208 5.14 -13.55 -18.60
CA LEU A 208 3.99 -14.35 -19.00
C LEU A 208 3.46 -14.02 -20.41
N GLY A 209 3.99 -12.98 -21.06
CA GLY A 209 3.42 -12.48 -22.31
C GLY A 209 2.03 -11.86 -22.13
N GLU A 210 1.74 -11.32 -20.95
CA GLU A 210 0.47 -10.74 -20.55
C GLU A 210 0.54 -9.21 -20.51
N THR A 211 -0.62 -8.56 -20.42
CA THR A 211 -0.68 -7.09 -20.23
C THR A 211 -0.50 -6.71 -18.75
N PRO A 212 -0.02 -5.49 -18.43
CA PRO A 212 0.03 -5.02 -17.05
C PRO A 212 -1.34 -5.05 -16.34
N ALA A 213 -2.42 -4.71 -17.07
CA ALA A 213 -3.79 -4.80 -16.57
C ALA A 213 -4.19 -6.23 -16.17
N ALA A 214 -3.87 -7.23 -17.00
CA ALA A 214 -4.17 -8.63 -16.71
C ALA A 214 -3.50 -9.13 -15.42
N MET A 215 -2.32 -8.60 -15.09
CA MET A 215 -1.60 -8.98 -13.87
C MET A 215 -2.22 -8.45 -12.58
N VAL A 216 -2.98 -7.36 -12.65
CA VAL A 216 -3.62 -6.72 -11.49
C VAL A 216 -5.14 -6.85 -11.50
N GLU A 217 -5.71 -7.49 -12.52
CA GLU A 217 -7.16 -7.59 -12.75
C GLU A 217 -7.92 -8.08 -11.52
N HIS A 218 -7.40 -9.10 -10.86
CA HIS A 218 -8.05 -9.76 -9.73
C HIS A 218 -7.75 -9.14 -8.37
N ALA A 219 -6.88 -8.13 -8.29
CA ALA A 219 -6.61 -7.37 -7.08
C ALA A 219 -7.53 -6.16 -6.94
N ASP A 220 -8.02 -5.88 -5.73
CA ASP A 220 -8.79 -4.67 -5.46
C ASP A 220 -7.89 -3.43 -5.51
N SER A 221 -6.63 -3.55 -5.11
CA SER A 221 -5.61 -2.51 -5.25
C SER A 221 -4.24 -3.11 -5.52
N ALA A 222 -3.35 -2.34 -6.17
CA ALA A 222 -1.99 -2.76 -6.44
C ALA A 222 -0.99 -1.60 -6.34
N SER A 223 0.18 -1.84 -5.75
CA SER A 223 1.31 -0.89 -5.82
C SER A 223 2.20 -1.20 -7.03
N VAL A 224 2.85 -0.19 -7.62
CA VAL A 224 3.77 -0.36 -8.76
C VAL A 224 5.02 0.50 -8.59
N CYS A 225 6.21 -0.07 -8.78
CA CYS A 225 7.44 0.72 -8.76
C CYS A 225 7.74 1.34 -10.11
N LEU A 226 7.98 2.65 -10.17
CA LEU A 226 8.67 3.25 -11.32
C LEU A 226 10.20 3.30 -11.08
N SER A 227 10.65 3.30 -9.83
CA SER A 227 12.07 3.45 -9.44
C SER A 227 12.91 2.17 -9.41
N LYS A 228 12.58 1.19 -10.25
CA LYS A 228 13.26 -0.11 -10.34
C LYS A 228 13.65 -0.41 -11.78
N GLY A 229 13.22 -1.55 -12.32
CA GLY A 229 13.42 -1.91 -13.72
C GLY A 229 12.83 -0.92 -14.73
N LEU A 230 11.87 -0.07 -14.33
CA LEU A 230 11.34 1.01 -15.17
C LEU A 230 12.22 2.28 -15.21
N GLY A 231 13.22 2.39 -14.34
CA GLY A 231 14.29 3.40 -14.43
C GLY A 231 13.95 4.83 -14.01
N ALA A 232 12.75 5.09 -13.46
CA ALA A 232 12.38 6.41 -12.95
C ALA A 232 12.99 6.71 -11.57
N LEU A 233 12.82 7.93 -11.06
CA LEU A 233 13.27 8.28 -9.69
C LEU A 233 12.25 7.93 -8.60
N HIS A 234 10.95 7.81 -8.92
CA HIS A 234 9.86 7.79 -7.92
C HIS A 234 8.80 6.70 -8.18
N TRP A 235 7.65 6.70 -7.50
CA TRP A 235 6.74 5.54 -7.37
C TRP A 235 5.26 5.84 -7.68
N LEU A 236 4.45 4.82 -7.92
CA LEU A 236 3.04 4.96 -8.29
C LEU A 236 2.18 3.89 -7.60
N GLY A 237 1.15 4.30 -6.87
CA GLY A 237 0.09 3.41 -6.38
C GLY A 237 -1.10 3.40 -7.33
N ALA A 238 -1.73 2.24 -7.57
CA ALA A 238 -2.97 2.14 -8.35
C ALA A 238 -4.08 1.47 -7.52
N ALA A 239 -5.26 2.07 -7.45
CA ALA A 239 -6.37 1.55 -6.65
C ALA A 239 -7.66 1.46 -7.49
N GLY A 240 -8.33 0.30 -7.44
CA GLY A 240 -9.69 0.15 -7.99
C GLY A 240 -10.72 0.25 -6.86
N GLN A 241 -11.89 0.81 -7.15
CA GLN A 241 -13.07 0.66 -6.30
C GLN A 241 -14.15 -0.10 -7.06
N ARG A 242 -14.19 -1.43 -6.92
CA ARG A 242 -15.49 -2.12 -6.94
C ARG A 242 -16.02 -2.17 -5.51
N ARG A 243 -16.85 -1.19 -5.16
CA ARG A 243 -17.69 -1.22 -3.95
C ARG A 243 -18.37 -2.59 -3.83
N VAL A 244 -17.88 -3.45 -2.95
CA VAL A 244 -18.69 -4.54 -2.40
C VAL A 244 -19.64 -3.87 -1.41
N ARG A 245 -20.95 -3.88 -1.72
CA ARG A 245 -21.97 -3.45 -0.76
C ARG A 245 -21.85 -4.33 0.48
N PRO A 246 -21.94 -3.79 1.71
CA PRO A 246 -22.20 -4.63 2.86
C PRO A 246 -23.57 -5.29 2.64
N GLN A 247 -23.59 -6.63 2.54
CA GLN A 247 -24.82 -7.38 2.78
C GLN A 247 -25.26 -7.05 4.20
N GLY A 248 -26.41 -6.40 4.31
CA GLY A 248 -26.98 -6.00 5.59
C GLY A 248 -27.24 -7.22 6.46
N SER A 249 -26.68 -7.22 7.67
CA SER A 249 -27.18 -8.05 8.76
C SER A 249 -28.54 -7.49 9.21
N PRO A 250 -29.55 -8.33 9.46
CA PRO A 250 -30.86 -7.87 9.93
C PRO A 250 -30.76 -7.57 11.43
N GLY A 251 -30.70 -6.30 11.81
CA GLY A 251 -30.72 -5.97 13.24
C GLY A 251 -30.34 -4.56 13.63
N ALA A 252 -30.99 -3.54 13.07
CA ALA A 252 -31.06 -2.22 13.71
C ALA A 252 -32.28 -1.45 13.20
N GLN A 253 -33.46 -1.80 13.73
CA GLN A 253 -34.60 -0.89 13.69
C GLN A 253 -34.29 0.29 14.60
N GLY A 254 -34.39 1.51 14.05
CA GLY A 254 -34.58 2.73 14.84
C GLY A 254 -33.54 3.81 14.61
N ALA A 255 -33.71 4.62 13.58
CA ALA A 255 -33.36 6.04 13.62
C ALA A 255 -34.15 6.78 12.54
N GLY A 256 -34.89 7.80 12.97
CA GLY A 256 -35.96 8.43 12.21
C GLY A 256 -35.48 9.31 11.05
N ARG A 257 -36.37 9.39 10.06
CA ARG A 257 -36.38 10.42 9.02
C ARG A 257 -36.41 11.80 9.67
N ARG A 258 -35.61 12.73 9.15
CA ARG A 258 -35.70 14.16 9.48
C ARG A 258 -36.42 14.85 8.34
N ASP A 259 -37.52 15.52 8.67
CA ASP A 259 -38.17 16.49 7.79
C ASP A 259 -37.63 17.90 8.06
N GLU A 260 -37.68 18.71 7.00
CA GLU A 260 -37.25 20.09 6.93
C GLU A 260 -38.08 21.01 7.84
N ALA A 261 -37.59 21.26 9.05
CA ALA A 261 -37.88 22.48 9.80
C ALA A 261 -36.90 22.60 10.97
N GLY A 262 -35.90 23.47 10.83
CA GLY A 262 -34.92 23.75 11.87
C GLY A 262 -35.58 24.20 13.18
N ARG A 263 -35.63 23.31 14.18
CA ARG A 263 -35.77 23.66 15.60
C ARG A 263 -34.91 22.74 16.46
N VAL A 264 -33.95 23.36 17.15
CA VAL A 264 -33.13 22.73 18.19
C VAL A 264 -33.95 22.67 19.49
N HIS A 265 -34.16 21.48 20.03
CA HIS A 265 -34.64 21.30 21.41
C HIS A 265 -33.45 20.99 22.32
N ARG A 266 -33.11 21.95 23.20
CA ARG A 266 -32.21 21.73 24.34
C ARG A 266 -32.93 20.85 25.37
N ARG A 267 -32.37 19.68 25.70
CA ARG A 267 -32.63 19.00 26.97
C ARG A 267 -31.36 19.04 27.81
N GLY A 268 -31.47 19.73 28.95
CA GLY A 268 -30.45 19.79 29.96
C GLY A 268 -30.35 18.48 30.73
N GLY A 269 -29.11 18.09 31.03
CA GLY A 269 -28.77 17.02 31.96
C GLY A 269 -27.39 17.34 32.52
N ALA A 270 -27.34 17.97 33.69
CA ALA A 270 -26.11 18.27 34.41
C ALA A 270 -25.56 17.00 35.08
N LEU A 271 -24.31 16.64 34.79
CA LEU A 271 -23.56 15.62 35.51
C LEU A 271 -22.32 16.28 36.14
N ARG A 272 -22.33 16.34 37.49
CA ARG A 272 -21.23 16.87 38.31
C ARG A 272 -20.03 15.91 38.33
N PRO A 273 -18.78 16.41 38.38
CA PRO A 273 -17.60 15.56 38.50
C PRO A 273 -17.37 15.12 39.96
N ARG A 274 -17.21 13.82 40.21
CA ARG A 274 -16.72 13.30 41.49
C ARG A 274 -15.19 13.25 41.47
N ARG A 275 -14.54 14.16 42.21
CA ARG A 275 -13.17 14.01 42.71
C ARG A 275 -13.18 13.02 43.87
N ARG A 276 -12.27 12.03 43.86
CA ARG A 276 -11.88 11.29 45.08
C ARG A 276 -10.42 11.58 45.36
N ALA A 277 -10.17 12.07 46.57
CA ALA A 277 -8.87 12.38 47.13
C ALA A 277 -8.19 11.11 47.68
N MET A 278 -6.86 11.09 47.58
CA MET A 278 -5.95 10.15 48.25
C MET A 278 -5.79 10.56 49.73
N PRO A 279 -5.60 9.61 50.67
CA PRO A 279 -4.93 9.89 51.94
C PRO A 279 -3.45 9.47 51.89
N ALA A 280 -2.62 10.25 52.58
CA ALA A 280 -1.18 10.06 52.73
C ALA A 280 -0.84 9.45 54.11
N GLU A 281 0.26 8.68 54.12
CA GLU A 281 1.25 8.37 55.16
C GLU A 281 0.85 7.69 56.49
N ASP A 282 1.49 6.54 56.80
CA ASP A 282 2.58 6.47 57.80
C ASP A 282 3.34 5.11 57.75
N GLY A 283 4.67 5.14 57.97
CA GLY A 283 5.64 4.02 57.82
C GLY A 283 5.63 2.96 58.96
N PRO A 284 6.69 2.11 59.16
CA PRO A 284 8.11 2.32 58.83
C PRO A 284 8.87 1.16 58.15
N ARG A 285 10.10 1.51 57.76
CA ARG A 285 11.19 0.79 57.08
C ARG A 285 11.59 -0.58 57.66
N GLN A 286 12.01 -1.52 56.79
CA GLN A 286 13.14 -2.43 57.06
C GLN A 286 13.82 -2.98 55.76
N ARG A 287 15.07 -2.52 55.55
CA ARG A 287 16.33 -3.18 55.11
C ARG A 287 16.43 -4.11 53.86
N LYS A 288 17.34 -3.67 52.94
CA LYS A 288 18.52 -4.37 52.30
C LYS A 288 18.36 -5.80 51.75
N ALA A 289 18.92 -6.25 50.62
CA ALA A 289 19.73 -5.76 49.50
C ALA A 289 19.82 -6.93 48.43
N PRO A 290 20.71 -6.98 47.42
CA PRO A 290 20.36 -7.33 46.03
C PRO A 290 20.91 -8.69 45.52
N CYS A 291 20.45 -9.16 44.35
CA CYS A 291 21.25 -9.77 43.25
C CYS A 291 20.37 -10.60 42.30
N GLY A 292 20.70 -10.58 41.01
CA GLY A 292 20.27 -11.64 40.08
C GLY A 292 20.21 -11.22 38.62
N ARG A 293 21.36 -11.27 37.92
CA ARG A 293 21.42 -11.43 36.46
C ARG A 293 20.88 -12.81 36.07
N ALA A 294 20.20 -12.90 34.94
CA ALA A 294 20.18 -14.09 34.07
C ALA A 294 19.90 -13.62 32.63
N VAL A 295 20.92 -13.69 31.78
CA VAL A 295 21.06 -14.58 30.60
C VAL A 295 20.14 -14.17 29.45
#